data_AF-A0A4Q3Z2C1-F1
#
_entry.id   AF-A0A4Q3Z2C1-F1
#
_cell.length_a   1.000
_cell.length_b   1.000
_cell.length_c   1.000
_cell.angle_alpha   90.00
_cell.angle_beta   90.00
_cell.angle_gamma   90.00
#
_symmetry.space_group_name_H-M   'P 1'
#
loop_
_entity.id
_entity.type
_entity.pdbx_description
1 polymer ?
#
loop_
_entity_poly.entity_id
_entity_poly.type
_entity_poly.pdbx_seq_one_letter_code
_entity_poly.pdbx_strand_id
1 'polypeptide(L)'
;MTPPLEGLVAVSVMDVLPMFRRYGTIPVTGRIHHIRPPGATDWSFVTDPEEGIEVTLADLMIRGEEVIRFEDQHDLSRRPASDIGTTPRYAWDDAFLAEMLRIHEQGVPATQAEWIGRIQEWFAMNSKSGEVPDERTIRRRLTPAWKSLQISA
;
A
#
# COMPACT_ATOMS: atom_id res chain seq x y z
N MET A 1 -11.77 42.30 -20.49
CA MET A 1 -12.10 41.71 -19.17
C MET A 1 -11.85 40.23 -19.31
N THR A 2 -10.86 39.69 -18.59
CA THR A 2 -10.56 38.25 -18.61
C THR A 2 -11.72 37.52 -17.92
N PRO A 3 -12.27 36.44 -18.50
CA PRO A 3 -13.33 35.68 -17.84
C PRO A 3 -12.83 35.13 -16.50
N PRO A 4 -13.71 35.02 -15.48
CA PRO A 4 -13.35 34.40 -14.21
C PRO A 4 -12.96 32.94 -14.47
N LEU A 5 -11.93 32.50 -13.75
CA LEU A 5 -11.44 31.14 -13.85
C LEU A 5 -12.20 30.25 -12.85
N GLU A 6 -12.72 29.13 -13.32
CA GLU A 6 -13.51 28.19 -12.51
C GLU A 6 -12.87 26.80 -12.48
N GLY A 7 -12.98 26.12 -11.34
CA GLY A 7 -12.50 24.75 -11.16
C GLY A 7 -11.12 24.65 -10.48
N LEU A 8 -10.52 23.46 -10.56
CA LEU A 8 -9.25 23.17 -9.90
C LEU A 8 -8.07 23.83 -10.63
N VAL A 9 -7.21 24.49 -9.87
CA VAL A 9 -5.98 25.12 -10.34
C VAL A 9 -4.78 24.62 -9.54
N ALA A 10 -3.61 24.66 -10.15
CA ALA A 10 -2.38 24.51 -9.37
C ALA A 10 -2.12 25.83 -8.63
N VAL A 11 -1.72 25.73 -7.36
CA VAL A 11 -1.32 26.87 -6.53
C VAL A 11 0.19 26.87 -6.34
N SER A 12 0.79 28.05 -6.21
CA SER A 12 2.22 28.15 -5.91
C SER A 12 2.51 27.64 -4.51
N VAL A 13 3.52 26.79 -4.37
CA VAL A 13 4.00 26.33 -3.06
C VAL A 13 4.44 27.51 -2.19
N MET A 14 4.98 28.57 -2.79
CA MET A 14 5.45 29.75 -2.04
C MET A 14 4.33 30.46 -1.29
N ASP A 15 3.10 30.41 -1.81
CA ASP A 15 1.94 31.05 -1.21
C ASP A 15 1.41 30.24 -0.01
N VAL A 16 1.55 28.91 -0.05
CA VAL A 16 1.04 28.00 1.00
C VAL A 16 2.10 27.51 1.97
N LEU A 17 3.38 27.68 1.68
CA LEU A 17 4.50 27.22 2.52
C LEU A 17 4.40 27.64 3.99
N PRO A 18 3.94 28.88 4.33
CA PRO A 18 3.75 29.28 5.72
C PRO A 18 2.79 28.38 6.52
N MET A 19 1.85 27.71 5.85
CA MET A 19 0.86 26.80 6.46
C MET A 19 1.45 25.42 6.84
N PHE A 20 2.70 25.12 6.45
CA PHE A 20 3.33 23.80 6.66
C PHE A 20 4.58 23.87 7.56
N ARG A 21 4.72 24.90 8.40
CA ARG A 21 5.89 25.06 9.28
C ARG A 21 5.93 23.97 10.35
N ARG A 22 7.13 23.40 10.58
CA ARG A 22 7.37 22.32 11.56
C ARG A 22 7.36 22.77 13.02
N TYR A 23 7.62 24.05 13.29
CA TYR A 23 7.76 24.60 14.63
C TYR A 23 7.06 25.94 14.74
N GLY A 24 6.41 26.20 15.88
CA GLY A 24 5.66 27.42 16.16
C GLY A 24 4.17 27.32 15.83
N THR A 25 3.44 28.42 16.02
CA THR A 25 2.02 28.52 15.69
C THR A 25 1.85 28.54 14.17
N ILE A 26 1.18 27.53 13.64
CA ILE A 26 0.87 27.43 12.21
C ILE A 26 -0.36 28.28 11.92
N PRO A 27 -0.33 29.18 10.92
CA PRO A 27 -1.52 29.87 10.44
C PRO A 27 -2.56 28.85 9.95
N VAL A 28 -3.80 28.99 10.43
CA VAL A 28 -4.91 28.12 9.99
C VAL A 28 -5.40 28.44 8.57
N THR A 29 -5.06 29.63 8.07
CA THR A 29 -5.36 30.12 6.73
C THR A 29 -4.10 30.58 6.00
N GLY A 30 -4.14 30.53 4.67
CA GLY A 30 -3.16 31.11 3.75
C GLY A 30 -3.82 31.97 2.68
N ARG A 31 -3.01 32.68 1.89
CA ARG A 31 -3.47 33.54 0.80
C ARG A 31 -2.81 33.14 -0.51
N ILE A 32 -3.62 32.83 -1.51
CA ILE A 32 -3.17 32.44 -2.85
C ILE A 32 -3.14 33.67 -3.75
N HIS A 33 -1.96 33.95 -4.32
CA HIS A 33 -1.73 35.02 -5.28
C HIS A 33 -1.33 34.48 -6.65
N HIS A 34 -0.77 33.27 -6.71
CA HIS A 34 -0.26 32.65 -7.92
C HIS A 34 -0.99 31.35 -8.20
N ILE A 35 -1.71 31.33 -9.31
CA ILE A 35 -2.43 30.16 -9.80
C ILE A 35 -1.95 29.78 -11.18
N ARG A 36 -2.05 28.50 -11.52
CA ARG A 36 -1.83 28.02 -12.87
C ARG A 36 -3.02 27.17 -13.30
N PRO A 37 -3.81 27.63 -14.28
CA PRO A 37 -4.92 26.86 -14.83
C PRO A 37 -4.49 25.51 -15.41
N PRO A 38 -5.39 24.53 -15.50
CA PRO A 38 -5.12 23.29 -16.23
C PRO A 38 -4.67 23.56 -17.67
N GLY A 39 -3.59 22.91 -18.09
CA GLY A 39 -3.03 23.05 -19.45
C GLY A 39 -2.22 24.34 -19.68
N ALA A 40 -2.23 25.30 -18.76
CA ALA A 40 -1.37 26.47 -18.84
C ALA A 40 0.08 26.11 -18.45
N THR A 41 1.04 26.71 -19.14
CA THR A 41 2.47 26.60 -18.78
C THR A 41 2.85 27.69 -17.79
N ASP A 42 2.33 28.90 -18.00
CA ASP A 42 2.67 30.09 -17.24
C ASP A 42 1.78 30.29 -16.01
N TRP A 43 2.36 30.89 -14.97
CA TRP A 43 1.64 31.31 -13.78
C TRP A 43 0.84 32.59 -14.05
N SER A 44 -0.36 32.66 -13.48
CA SER A 44 -1.23 33.83 -13.47
C SER A 44 -1.31 34.40 -12.06
N PHE A 45 -1.42 35.72 -11.97
CA PHE A 45 -1.61 36.42 -10.70
C PHE A 45 -3.11 36.64 -10.43
N VAL A 46 -3.52 36.44 -9.18
CA VAL A 46 -4.88 36.76 -8.72
C VAL A 46 -4.99 38.27 -8.59
N THR A 47 -5.84 38.89 -9.40
CA THR A 47 -6.07 40.34 -9.38
C THR A 47 -7.30 40.76 -8.59
N ASP A 48 -8.20 39.81 -8.28
CA ASP A 48 -9.42 40.04 -7.53
C ASP A 48 -9.75 38.76 -6.71
N PRO A 49 -9.75 38.84 -5.37
CA PRO A 49 -9.42 40.00 -4.53
C PRO A 49 -7.93 40.38 -4.61
N GLU A 50 -7.61 41.66 -4.41
CA GLU A 50 -6.22 42.17 -4.44
C GLU A 50 -5.35 41.55 -3.34
N GLU A 51 -5.94 41.25 -2.17
CA GLU A 51 -5.26 40.58 -1.06
C GLU A 51 -5.05 39.08 -1.29
N GLY A 52 -5.47 38.53 -2.43
CA GLY A 52 -5.39 37.10 -2.75
C GLY A 52 -6.52 36.28 -2.11
N ILE A 53 -6.71 35.07 -2.61
CA ILE A 53 -7.81 34.19 -2.18
C ILE A 53 -7.44 33.52 -0.86
N GLU A 54 -8.26 33.70 0.17
CA GLU A 54 -8.09 33.00 1.44
C GLU A 54 -8.43 31.53 1.30
N VAL A 55 -7.56 30.67 1.81
CA VAL A 55 -7.74 29.21 1.80
C VAL A 55 -7.34 28.59 3.14
N THR A 56 -7.94 27.45 3.44
CA THR A 56 -7.56 26.54 4.52
C THR A 56 -6.89 25.29 3.93
N LEU A 57 -6.34 24.43 4.80
CA LEU A 57 -5.83 23.12 4.34
C LEU A 57 -6.92 22.25 3.71
N ALA A 58 -8.20 22.45 4.05
CA ALA A 58 -9.31 21.68 3.46
C ALA A 58 -9.58 22.05 2.00
N ASP A 59 -9.11 23.22 1.56
CA ASP A 59 -9.24 23.71 0.18
C ASP A 59 -8.06 23.28 -0.70
N LEU A 60 -7.00 22.73 -0.08
CA LEU A 60 -5.79 22.28 -0.76
C LEU A 60 -5.81 20.76 -0.94
N MET A 61 -5.44 20.32 -2.14
CA MET A 61 -5.33 18.90 -2.45
C MET A 61 -4.07 18.61 -3.26
N ILE A 62 -3.52 17.42 -3.06
CA ILE A 62 -2.47 16.85 -3.91
C ILE A 62 -3.15 15.82 -4.81
N ARG A 63 -2.90 15.90 -6.12
CA ARG A 63 -3.46 14.92 -7.06
C ARG A 63 -2.88 13.53 -6.79
N GLY A 64 -3.70 12.49 -6.90
CA GLY A 64 -3.27 11.12 -6.65
C GLY A 64 -2.07 10.70 -7.51
N GLU A 65 -2.05 11.09 -8.79
CA GLU A 65 -0.92 10.87 -9.70
C GLU A 65 0.40 11.50 -9.22
N GLU A 66 0.35 12.66 -8.55
CA GLU A 66 1.50 13.36 -8.01
C GLU A 66 2.03 12.64 -6.77
N VAL A 67 1.13 12.11 -5.93
CA VAL A 67 1.47 11.27 -4.77
C VAL A 67 2.17 10.00 -5.24
N ILE A 68 1.58 9.26 -6.19
CA ILE A 68 2.15 8.02 -6.73
C ILE A 68 3.55 8.29 -7.31
N ARG A 69 3.69 9.33 -8.14
CA ARG A 69 4.97 9.71 -8.72
C ARG A 69 6.02 10.02 -7.65
N PHE A 70 5.63 10.75 -6.61
CA PHE A 70 6.51 11.08 -5.50
C PHE A 70 6.93 9.82 -4.72
N GLU A 71 5.99 8.93 -4.42
CA GLU A 71 6.26 7.67 -3.73
C GLU A 71 7.21 6.78 -4.52
N ASP A 72 7.03 6.67 -5.84
CA ASP A 72 7.91 5.91 -6.71
C ASP A 72 9.31 6.52 -6.81
N GLN A 73 9.40 7.86 -6.92
CA GLN A 73 10.69 8.56 -6.97
C GLN A 73 11.49 8.39 -5.69
N HIS A 74 10.81 8.29 -4.55
CA HIS A 74 11.44 8.21 -3.23
C HIS A 74 11.39 6.80 -2.61
N ASP A 75 10.97 5.80 -3.37
CA ASP A 75 10.87 4.40 -2.94
C ASP A 75 10.02 4.21 -1.67
N LEU A 76 9.02 5.08 -1.48
CA LEU A 76 8.12 5.08 -0.30
C LEU A 76 6.97 4.09 -0.46
N SER A 77 6.63 3.73 -1.71
CA SER A 77 5.63 2.71 -2.05
C SER A 77 6.16 1.29 -1.87
N ARG A 78 7.48 1.09 -1.70
CA ARG A 78 8.01 -0.18 -1.22
C ARG A 78 7.47 -0.38 0.20
N ARG A 79 6.49 -1.29 0.32
CA ARG A 79 6.25 -2.03 1.57
C ARG A 79 7.62 -2.32 2.17
N PRO A 80 7.86 -2.02 3.48
CA PRO A 80 9.13 -2.39 4.09
C PRO A 80 9.38 -3.83 3.68
N ALA A 81 10.52 -4.06 3.03
CA ALA A 81 10.86 -5.38 2.54
C ALA A 81 10.48 -6.35 3.66
N SER A 82 9.64 -7.32 3.37
CA SER A 82 9.28 -8.38 4.32
C SER A 82 10.53 -9.13 4.83
N ASP A 83 11.72 -8.80 4.31
CA ASP A 83 13.05 -9.26 4.67
C ASP A 83 13.80 -8.38 5.70
N ILE A 84 13.13 -7.61 6.56
CA ILE A 84 13.71 -7.34 7.90
C ILE A 84 13.47 -8.59 8.76
N GLY A 85 14.10 -9.68 8.33
CA GLY A 85 13.93 -11.04 8.82
C GLY A 85 14.61 -11.99 7.83
N THR A 86 15.22 -13.06 8.33
CA THR A 86 15.77 -14.13 7.48
C THR A 86 14.67 -14.58 6.52
N THR A 87 14.87 -14.43 5.21
CA THR A 87 13.97 -14.96 4.19
C THR A 87 13.66 -16.42 4.55
N PRO A 88 12.38 -16.78 4.79
CA PRO A 88 12.06 -18.11 5.28
C PRO A 88 12.52 -19.13 4.24
N ARG A 89 13.31 -20.12 4.70
CA ARG A 89 13.89 -21.17 3.84
C ARG A 89 12.89 -21.84 2.90
N TYR A 90 11.61 -21.90 3.31
CA TYR A 90 10.52 -22.45 2.53
C TYR A 90 9.35 -21.46 2.51
N ALA A 91 8.66 -21.37 1.37
CA ALA A 91 7.48 -20.54 1.15
C ALA A 91 6.22 -21.14 1.83
N TRP A 92 6.22 -21.19 3.16
CA TRP A 92 5.13 -21.77 3.95
C TRP A 92 3.80 -21.04 3.77
N ASP A 93 3.84 -19.72 3.64
CA ASP A 93 2.63 -18.91 3.52
C ASP A 93 1.89 -19.22 2.21
N ASP A 94 2.63 -19.34 1.10
CA ASP A 94 2.10 -19.74 -0.20
C ASP A 94 1.54 -21.18 -0.17
N ALA A 95 2.25 -22.10 0.48
CA ALA A 95 1.81 -23.49 0.63
C ALA A 95 0.50 -23.59 1.41
N PHE A 96 0.37 -22.84 2.52
CA PHE A 96 -0.85 -22.84 3.32
C PHE A 96 -2.00 -22.11 2.65
N LEU A 97 -1.72 -21.04 1.90
CA LEU A 97 -2.76 -20.36 1.10
C LEU A 97 -3.36 -21.31 0.06
N ALA A 98 -2.51 -22.02 -0.70
CA ALA A 98 -2.97 -23.01 -1.67
C ALA A 98 -3.80 -24.11 -1.02
N GLU A 99 -3.39 -24.59 0.15
CA GLU A 99 -4.11 -25.62 0.88
C GLU A 99 -5.43 -25.11 1.48
N MET A 100 -5.51 -23.85 1.94
CA MET A 100 -6.77 -23.25 2.41
C MET A 100 -7.80 -23.17 1.29
N LEU A 101 -7.38 -22.74 0.09
CA LEU A 101 -8.25 -22.71 -1.10
C LEU A 101 -8.72 -24.13 -1.45
N ARG A 102 -7.82 -25.10 -1.44
CA ARG A 102 -8.16 -26.50 -1.70
C ARG A 102 -9.14 -27.06 -0.66
N ILE A 103 -8.92 -26.79 0.63
CA ILE A 103 -9.83 -27.22 1.69
C ILE A 103 -11.21 -26.59 1.52
N HIS A 104 -11.28 -25.34 1.08
CA HIS A 104 -12.56 -24.69 0.78
C HIS A 104 -13.32 -25.41 -0.35
N GLU A 105 -12.62 -25.85 -1.39
CA GLU A 105 -13.23 -26.50 -2.56
C GLU A 105 -13.52 -27.99 -2.37
N GLN A 106 -12.62 -28.71 -1.69
CA GLN A 106 -12.58 -30.18 -1.68
C GLN A 106 -12.67 -30.76 -0.26
N GLY A 107 -12.80 -29.90 0.76
CA GLY A 107 -12.84 -30.31 2.15
C GLY A 107 -11.47 -30.67 2.75
N VAL A 108 -11.47 -30.88 4.06
CA VAL A 108 -10.28 -31.27 4.84
C VAL A 108 -9.82 -32.68 4.42
N PRO A 109 -8.51 -32.95 4.30
CA PRO A 109 -8.01 -34.30 3.99
C PRO A 109 -8.47 -35.33 5.03
N ALA A 110 -8.68 -36.57 4.61
CA ALA A 110 -9.22 -37.62 5.48
C ALA A 110 -8.22 -38.04 6.58
N THR A 111 -6.92 -37.89 6.32
CA THR A 111 -5.86 -38.23 7.27
C THR A 111 -4.76 -37.16 7.33
N GLN A 112 -4.08 -37.08 8.47
CA GLN A 112 -2.92 -36.20 8.60
C GLN A 112 -1.80 -36.58 7.61
N ALA A 113 -1.64 -37.87 7.30
CA ALA A 113 -0.64 -38.35 6.34
C ALA A 113 -0.93 -37.86 4.91
N GLU A 114 -2.19 -37.89 4.49
CA GLU A 114 -2.63 -37.33 3.21
C GLU A 114 -2.36 -35.82 3.14
N TRP A 115 -2.64 -35.10 4.23
CA TRP A 115 -2.36 -33.67 4.30
C TRP A 115 -0.85 -33.36 4.20
N ILE A 116 -0.02 -34.14 4.90
CA ILE A 116 1.44 -34.02 4.81
C ILE A 116 1.93 -34.26 3.38
N GLY A 117 1.46 -35.33 2.73
CA GLY A 117 1.84 -35.66 1.35
C GLY A 117 1.48 -34.57 0.35
N ARG A 118 0.32 -33.92 0.51
CA ARG A 118 -0.09 -32.80 -0.34
C ARG A 118 0.80 -31.57 -0.20
N ILE A 119 1.17 -31.23 1.03
CA ILE A 119 2.11 -30.11 1.24
C ILE A 119 3.49 -30.44 0.64
N GLN A 120 3.94 -31.70 0.73
CA GLN A 120 5.18 -32.14 0.06
C GLN A 120 5.09 -32.01 -1.46
N GLU A 121 4.00 -32.45 -2.06
CA GLU A 121 3.75 -32.36 -3.51
C GLU A 121 3.69 -30.90 -3.96
N TRP A 122 3.00 -30.04 -3.21
CA TRP A 122 2.95 -28.61 -3.50
C TRP A 122 4.36 -27.99 -3.50
N PHE A 123 5.19 -28.30 -2.50
CA PHE A 123 6.58 -27.81 -2.46
C PHE A 123 7.41 -28.36 -3.62
N ALA A 124 7.23 -29.62 -4.00
CA ALA A 124 7.93 -30.21 -5.14
C ALA A 124 7.58 -29.51 -6.46
N MET A 125 6.35 -29.03 -6.61
CA MET A 125 5.87 -28.34 -7.82
C MET A 125 6.17 -26.84 -7.85
N ASN A 126 6.21 -26.17 -6.69
CA ASN A 126 6.21 -24.70 -6.61
C ASN A 126 7.48 -24.09 -5.99
N SER A 127 8.40 -24.90 -5.46
CA SER A 127 9.64 -24.40 -4.86
C SER A 127 10.61 -23.86 -5.91
N LYS A 128 10.94 -22.56 -5.83
CA LYS A 128 11.91 -21.91 -6.72
C LYS A 128 13.32 -22.48 -6.60
N SER A 129 13.69 -23.00 -5.42
CA SER A 129 15.00 -23.59 -5.15
C SER A 129 15.03 -25.10 -5.33
N GLY A 130 13.87 -25.74 -5.54
CA GLY A 130 13.72 -27.20 -5.51
C GLY A 130 13.86 -27.83 -4.12
N GLU A 131 14.08 -27.03 -3.07
CA GLU A 131 14.12 -27.55 -1.71
C GLU A 131 12.71 -27.87 -1.21
N VAL A 132 12.52 -29.10 -0.72
CA VAL A 132 11.28 -29.60 -0.11
C VAL A 132 11.56 -29.89 1.36
N PRO A 133 10.75 -29.36 2.31
CA PRO A 133 10.91 -29.68 3.72
C PRO A 133 10.71 -31.18 3.97
N ASP A 134 11.45 -31.73 4.93
CA ASP A 134 11.26 -33.13 5.33
C ASP A 134 9.87 -33.34 5.97
N GLU A 135 9.41 -34.60 5.94
CA GLU A 135 8.10 -34.99 6.46
C GLU A 135 7.93 -34.60 7.94
N ARG A 136 9.00 -34.72 8.73
CA ARG A 136 9.02 -34.35 10.15
C ARG A 136 8.71 -32.86 10.34
N THR A 137 9.28 -32.00 9.51
CA THR A 137 9.09 -30.55 9.55
C THR A 137 7.67 -30.17 9.17
N ILE A 138 7.14 -30.79 8.11
CA ILE A 138 5.75 -30.57 7.65
C ILE A 138 4.77 -31.04 8.74
N ARG A 139 4.94 -32.28 9.23
CA ARG A 139 4.13 -32.86 10.29
C ARG A 139 4.09 -31.97 11.53
N ARG A 140 5.24 -31.48 11.98
CA ARG A 140 5.33 -30.58 13.15
C ARG A 140 4.51 -29.30 12.96
N ARG A 141 4.54 -28.72 11.77
CA ARG A 141 3.78 -27.49 11.45
C ARG A 141 2.28 -27.73 11.29
N LEU A 142 1.87 -28.87 10.73
CA LEU A 142 0.45 -29.21 10.52
C LEU A 142 -0.26 -29.72 11.78
N THR A 143 0.48 -30.33 12.71
CA THR A 143 -0.11 -30.99 13.90
C THR A 143 -1.05 -30.08 14.72
N PRO A 144 -0.74 -28.80 14.99
CA PRO A 144 -1.65 -27.92 15.71
C PRO A 144 -3.00 -27.75 14.99
N ALA A 145 -2.97 -27.45 13.69
CA ALA A 145 -4.19 -27.26 12.90
C ALA A 145 -5.00 -28.56 12.78
N TRP A 146 -4.31 -29.70 12.57
CA TRP A 146 -4.96 -31.01 12.55
C TRP A 146 -5.68 -31.32 13.86
N LYS A 147 -5.04 -31.08 15.01
CA LYS A 147 -5.67 -31.27 16.32
C LYS A 147 -6.89 -30.38 16.51
N SER A 148 -6.82 -29.10 16.12
CA SER A 148 -7.97 -28.19 16.19
C SER A 148 -9.14 -28.69 15.34
N LEU A 149 -8.88 -29.15 14.12
CA LEU A 149 -9.93 -29.68 13.23
C LEU A 149 -10.59 -30.96 13.79
N GLN A 150 -9.82 -31.82 14.46
CA GLN A 150 -10.37 -33.03 15.09
C GLN A 150 -11.21 -32.75 16.35
N ILE A 151 -11.03 -31.59 16.99
CA ILE A 151 -11.84 -31.16 18.15
C ILE A 151 -13.13 -30.48 17.69
N SER A 152 -13.15 -29.88 16.50
CA SER A 152 -14.31 -29.17 15.94
C SER A 152 -15.21 -30.03 15.04
N ALA A 153 -14.86 -31.29 14.82
CA ALA A 153 -15.65 -32.30 14.12
C ALA A 153 -16.47 -33.13 15.13
#